data_AF-A0A6N6SKB0-F1
#
_entry.id   AF-A0A6N6SKB0-F1
#
_cell.length_a   1.000
_cell.length_b   1.000
_cell.length_c   1.000
_cell.angle_alpha   90.00
_cell.angle_beta   90.00
_cell.angle_gamma   90.00
#
_symmetry.space_group_name_H-M   'P 1'
#
loop_
_entity.id
_entity.type
_entity.pdbx_description
1 polymer ?
#
loop_
_entity_poly.entity_id
_entity_poly.type
_entity_poly.pdbx_seq_one_letter_code
_entity_poly.pdbx_strand_id
1 'polypeptide(L)'
;MTDHDKDCAKTCKNSCATLQEALRNETGTVRYYEGMMNQCCTPDVKEFLSEMIEARRIEIMKIIQKLNEIQARSQIVDGVISSFDA
;
A
#
# COMPACT_ATOMS: atom_id res chain seq x y z
N MET A 1 6.74 30.84 3.51
CA MET A 1 5.99 29.91 2.63
C MET A 1 6.71 29.97 1.29
N THR A 2 7.45 28.98 0.82
CA THR A 2 7.19 27.53 0.84
C THR A 2 8.52 26.76 0.68
N ASP A 3 9.07 26.23 1.78
CA ASP A 3 10.18 25.25 1.73
C ASP A 3 9.66 23.79 1.77
N HIS A 4 8.36 23.58 1.99
CA HIS A 4 7.75 22.24 2.01
C HIS A 4 7.59 21.60 0.63
N ASP A 5 7.62 22.37 -0.47
CA ASP A 5 7.47 21.82 -1.82
C ASP A 5 8.75 21.13 -2.32
N LYS A 6 9.92 21.53 -1.82
CA LYS A 6 11.21 20.95 -2.25
C LYS A 6 11.51 19.60 -1.60
N ASP A 7 11.02 19.36 -0.40
CA ASP A 7 11.15 18.06 0.28
C ASP A 7 10.21 17.00 -0.33
N CYS A 8 9.04 17.40 -0.83
CA CYS A 8 8.14 16.49 -1.53
C CYS A 8 8.82 15.89 -2.78
N ALA A 9 9.54 16.71 -3.57
CA ALA A 9 10.20 16.28 -4.80
C ALA A 9 11.35 15.26 -4.58
N LYS A 10 12.07 15.33 -3.45
CA LYS A 10 13.09 14.32 -3.07
C LYS A 10 12.47 13.07 -2.45
N THR A 11 11.35 13.21 -1.74
CA THR A 11 10.67 12.09 -1.07
C THR A 11 9.86 11.23 -2.04
N CYS A 12 9.33 11.82 -3.12
CA CYS A 12 8.44 11.11 -4.06
C CYS A 12 9.17 10.12 -5.00
N LYS A 13 10.51 10.19 -5.11
CA LYS A 13 11.30 9.23 -5.91
C LYS A 13 11.15 7.77 -5.44
N ASN A 14 10.77 7.56 -4.17
CA ASN A 14 10.56 6.24 -3.57
C ASN A 14 9.11 5.98 -3.13
N SER A 15 8.13 6.76 -3.58
CA SER A 15 6.71 6.58 -3.20
C SER A 15 6.17 5.17 -3.48
N CYS A 16 6.62 4.54 -4.57
CA CYS A 16 6.30 3.15 -4.86
C CYS A 16 6.93 2.19 -3.83
N ALA A 17 8.19 2.39 -3.44
CA ALA A 17 8.86 1.56 -2.45
C ALA A 17 8.21 1.68 -1.06
N THR A 18 7.79 2.89 -0.66
CA THR A 18 7.06 3.11 0.59
C THR A 18 5.74 2.35 0.61
N LEU A 19 4.94 2.44 -0.47
CA LEU A 19 3.67 1.73 -0.56
C LEU A 19 3.86 0.21 -0.71
N GLN A 20 4.94 -0.25 -1.36
CA GLN A 20 5.29 -1.66 -1.43
C GLN A 20 5.66 -2.24 -0.06
N GLU A 21 6.43 -1.49 0.75
CA GLU A 21 6.75 -1.89 2.11
C GLU A 21 5.51 -1.92 3.00
N ALA A 22 4.63 -0.92 2.88
CA ALA A 22 3.34 -0.91 3.57
C ALA A 22 2.47 -2.12 3.18
N LEU A 23 2.38 -2.43 1.88
CA LEU A 23 1.67 -3.60 1.36
C LEU A 23 2.24 -4.91 1.94
N ARG A 24 3.57 -5.03 2.00
CA ARG A 24 4.25 -6.18 2.58
C ARG A 24 3.90 -6.36 4.05
N ASN A 25 3.93 -5.28 4.82
CA ASN A 25 3.64 -5.30 6.26
C ASN A 25 2.18 -5.63 6.56
N GLU A 26 1.22 -5.04 5.83
CA GLU A 26 -0.19 -5.37 6.01
C GLU A 26 -0.48 -6.82 5.66
N THR A 27 0.05 -7.31 4.53
CA THR A 27 -0.09 -8.71 4.12
C THR A 27 0.53 -9.66 5.14
N GLY A 28 1.71 -9.32 5.68
CA GLY A 28 2.36 -10.08 6.74
C GLY A 28 1.54 -10.13 8.02
N THR A 29 0.93 -9.01 8.40
CA THR A 29 0.09 -8.91 9.60
C THR A 29 -1.19 -9.74 9.47
N VAL A 30 -1.84 -9.72 8.29
CA VAL A 30 -3.00 -10.57 8.01
C VAL A 30 -2.64 -12.05 8.19
N ARG A 31 -1.55 -12.51 7.58
CA ARG A 31 -1.08 -13.90 7.72
C ARG A 31 -0.78 -14.28 9.17
N TYR A 32 -0.19 -13.35 9.93
CA TYR A 32 0.09 -13.56 11.34
C TYR A 32 -1.20 -13.77 12.14
N TYR A 33 -2.22 -12.91 11.95
CA TYR A 33 -3.50 -13.05 12.64
C TYR A 33 -4.30 -14.27 12.20
N GLU A 34 -4.29 -14.61 10.90
CA GLU A 34 -4.88 -15.88 10.41
C GLU A 34 -4.24 -17.08 11.10
N GLY A 35 -2.91 -17.06 11.28
CA GLY A 35 -2.17 -18.09 12.03
C GLY A 35 -2.56 -18.18 13.51
N MET A 36 -2.76 -17.04 14.17
CA MET A 36 -3.21 -16.98 15.57
C MET A 36 -4.67 -17.43 15.74
N MET A 37 -5.55 -17.04 14.81
CA MET A 37 -6.95 -17.43 14.81
C MET A 37 -7.13 -18.95 14.69
N ASN A 38 -6.27 -19.60 13.90
CA ASN A 38 -6.24 -21.05 13.75
C ASN A 38 -5.83 -21.80 15.04
N GLN A 39 -5.09 -21.14 15.92
CA GLN A 39 -4.62 -21.71 17.20
C GLN A 39 -5.52 -21.36 18.38
N CYS A 40 -6.41 -20.37 18.22
CA CYS A 40 -7.34 -19.95 19.27
C CYS A 40 -8.56 -20.88 19.32
N CYS A 41 -9.12 -21.12 20.50
CA CYS A 41 -10.40 -21.83 20.68
C CYS A 41 -11.52 -20.91 21.19
N THR A 42 -11.18 -19.72 21.67
CA THR A 42 -12.15 -18.78 22.27
C THR A 42 -12.89 -18.02 21.16
N PRO A 43 -14.23 -18.15 21.05
CA PRO A 43 -14.99 -17.60 19.92
C PRO A 43 -14.94 -16.08 19.78
N ASP A 44 -15.03 -15.35 20.88
CA ASP A 44 -14.96 -13.88 20.95
C ASP A 44 -13.61 -13.34 20.44
N VAL A 45 -12.52 -14.01 20.80
CA VAL A 45 -11.18 -13.66 20.31
C VAL A 45 -11.06 -13.93 18.82
N LYS A 46 -11.67 -15.01 18.30
CA LYS A 46 -11.69 -15.28 16.86
C LYS A 46 -12.47 -14.23 16.08
N GLU A 47 -13.63 -13.84 16.60
CA GLU A 47 -14.46 -12.80 16.00
C GLU A 47 -13.69 -11.47 15.93
N PHE A 48 -13.06 -11.07 17.05
CA PHE A 48 -12.21 -9.88 17.08
C PHE A 48 -11.03 -9.94 16.10
N LEU A 49 -10.32 -11.07 16.03
CA LEU A 49 -9.24 -11.26 15.05
C LEU A 49 -9.75 -11.24 13.61
N SER A 50 -10.94 -11.78 13.35
CA SER A 50 -11.58 -11.73 12.04
C SER A 50 -11.88 -10.30 11.62
N GLU A 51 -12.44 -9.48 12.51
CA GLU A 51 -12.68 -8.05 12.24
C GLU A 51 -11.37 -7.30 11.94
N MET A 52 -10.31 -7.59 12.71
CA MET A 52 -8.98 -7.01 12.49
C MET A 52 -8.37 -7.40 11.15
N ILE A 53 -8.61 -8.64 10.69
CA ILE A 53 -8.17 -9.14 9.38
C ILE A 53 -8.94 -8.43 8.26
N GLU A 54 -10.26 -8.33 8.36
CA GLU A 54 -11.08 -7.68 7.33
C GLU A 54 -10.76 -6.20 7.19
N ALA A 55 -10.55 -5.48 8.29
CA ALA A 55 -10.12 -4.09 8.26
C ALA A 55 -8.78 -3.93 7.50
N ARG A 56 -7.82 -4.83 7.73
CA ARG A 56 -6.52 -4.78 7.03
C ARG A 56 -6.62 -5.17 5.56
N ARG A 57 -7.50 -6.09 5.19
CA ARG A 57 -7.77 -6.42 3.79
C ARG A 57 -8.26 -5.20 3.01
N ILE A 58 -9.09 -4.36 3.63
CA ILE A 58 -9.51 -3.08 3.05
C ILE A 58 -8.32 -2.13 2.85
N GLU A 59 -7.43 -2.00 3.85
CA GLU A 59 -6.22 -1.17 3.71
C GLU A 59 -5.26 -1.69 2.63
N ILE A 60 -5.09 -3.00 2.52
CA ILE A 60 -4.34 -3.64 1.43
C ILE A 60 -4.91 -3.22 0.06
N MET A 61 -6.23 -3.29 -0.13
CA MET A 61 -6.86 -2.88 -1.39
C MET A 61 -6.60 -1.41 -1.70
N LYS A 62 -6.69 -0.51 -0.71
CA LYS A 62 -6.39 0.92 -0.88
C LYS A 62 -4.94 1.15 -1.29
N ILE A 63 -3.99 0.44 -0.69
CA ILE A 63 -2.56 0.52 -1.05
C ILE A 63 -2.33 0.05 -2.49
N ILE A 64 -2.93 -1.08 -2.88
CA ILE A 64 -2.84 -1.61 -4.26
C ILE A 64 -3.42 -0.61 -5.26
N GLN A 65 -4.60 -0.07 -4.98
CA GLN A 65 -5.21 0.96 -5.83
C GLN A 65 -4.27 2.16 -5.99
N LYS A 66 -3.65 2.62 -4.90
CA LYS A 66 -2.73 3.77 -4.97
C LYS A 66 -1.47 3.47 -5.75
N LEU A 67 -0.92 2.26 -5.62
CA LEU A 67 0.21 1.79 -6.42
C LEU A 67 -0.13 1.82 -7.92
N ASN A 68 -1.31 1.31 -8.30
CA ASN A 68 -1.76 1.32 -9.68
C ASN A 68 -1.93 2.75 -10.24
N GLU A 69 -2.48 3.68 -9.44
CA GLU A 69 -2.60 5.10 -9.83
C GLU A 69 -1.24 5.77 -10.06
N ILE A 70 -0.22 5.42 -9.26
CA ILE A 70 1.12 5.98 -9.42
C ILE A 70 1.79 5.39 -10.67
N GLN A 71 1.68 4.08 -10.89
CA GLN A 71 2.23 3.40 -12.06
C GLN A 71 1.61 3.92 -13.36
N ALA A 72 0.28 4.07 -13.41
CA ALA A 72 -0.41 4.62 -14.57
C ALA A 72 0.04 6.05 -14.90
N ARG A 73 0.24 6.89 -13.88
CA ARG A 73 0.77 8.26 -14.07
C ARG A 73 2.20 8.26 -14.62
N SER A 74 3.06 7.33 -14.16
CA SER A 74 4.42 7.20 -14.69
C SER A 74 4.42 6.83 -16.18
N GLN A 75 3.59 5.88 -16.58
CA GLN A 75 3.50 5.44 -17.98
C GLN A 75 3.00 6.53 -18.93
N ILE A 76 2.07 7.38 -18.48
CA ILE A 76 1.59 8.52 -19.27
C ILE A 76 2.70 9.55 -19.50
N VAL A 77 3.51 9.84 -18.47
CA VAL A 77 4.62 10.80 -18.57
C VAL A 77 5.70 10.29 -19.53
N ASP A 78 6.07 9.01 -19.44
CA ASP A 78 7.07 8.41 -20.34
C ASP A 78 6.59 8.39 -21.81
N GLY A 79 5.29 8.17 -22.04
CA GLY A 79 4.69 8.22 -23.37
C GLY A 79 4.73 9.61 -24.01
N VAL A 80 4.50 10.67 -23.22
CA VAL A 80 4.54 12.06 -23.69
C VAL A 80 5.98 12.48 -24.05
N ILE A 81 6.99 12.08 -23.26
CA ILE A 81 8.38 12.42 -23.55
C ILE A 81 8.85 11.74 -24.85
N SER A 82 8.42 10.51 -25.12
CA SER A 82 8.75 9.83 -26.40
C SER A 82 8.15 10.51 -27.65
N SER A 83 7.10 11.33 -27.48
CA SER A 83 6.42 12.00 -28.59
C SER A 83 6.98 13.39 -28.95
N PHE A 84 7.98 13.88 -28.21
CA PHE A 84 8.65 15.16 -28.49
C PHE A 84 10.08 15.03 -29.04
N ASP A 85 10.62 13.81 -29.13
CA ASP A 85 11.93 13.51 -29.75
C ASP A 85 11.82 13.03 -31.22
N ALA A 86 10.79 13.48 -31.94
CA ALA A 86 10.59 13.21 -33.37
C ALA A 86 10.80 14.46 -34.23
#